data_AF-A0A3N5XU22-F1
#
_entry.id   AF-A0A3N5XU22-F1
#
_cell.length_a   1.000
_cell.length_b   1.000
_cell.length_c   1.000
_cell.angle_alpha   90.00
_cell.angle_beta   90.00
_cell.angle_gamma   90.00
#
_symmetry.space_group_name_H-M   'P 1'
#
loop_
_entity.id
_entity.type
_entity.pdbx_description
1 polymer ?
#
loop_
_entity_poly.entity_id
_entity_poly.type
_entity_poly.pdbx_seq_one_letter_code
_entity_poly.pdbx_strand_id
1 'polypeptide(L)'
;MNGKPVHKQGKRSDAKHATSVTSQLDSSSTAESILNKALKTSANKMGFRDVKQFIDCIKEGDPVACSYCHYNIAKELGEVLGSWDKNIKYIYAYGYDDNTSAEECAENVSPFSLVHMIIWAERKTKALTAMIETLDRAITQHQCKLLCLNDLKHMLDIQVIDDADVKNRTGYAALLKSIYQTPVQVWGGNNNP
;
A
#
# COMPACT_ATOMS: atom_id res chain seq x y z
N MET A 1 -24.10 -71.99 6.05
CA MET A 1 -25.20 -71.08 5.66
C MET A 1 -25.12 -69.83 6.52
N ASN A 2 -25.31 -68.65 5.91
CA ASN A 2 -25.50 -67.32 6.51
C ASN A 2 -24.29 -66.74 7.26
N GLY A 3 -23.84 -65.49 7.12
CA GLY A 3 -24.29 -64.30 6.39
C GLY A 3 -23.27 -63.16 6.62
N LYS A 4 -23.25 -62.18 5.71
CA LYS A 4 -22.48 -60.90 5.73
C LYS A 4 -22.68 -60.08 7.04
N PRO A 5 -21.84 -59.07 7.41
CA PRO A 5 -21.34 -58.03 6.49
C PRO A 5 -19.93 -57.42 6.70
N VAL A 6 -19.35 -57.12 5.53
CA VAL A 6 -18.61 -55.91 5.12
C VAL A 6 -18.54 -54.77 6.16
N HIS A 7 -17.32 -54.44 6.59
CA HIS A 7 -16.95 -53.07 6.96
C HIS A 7 -15.77 -52.61 6.09
N LYS A 8 -16.06 -51.74 5.13
CA LYS A 8 -15.06 -50.87 4.48
C LYS A 8 -14.83 -49.68 5.41
N GLN A 9 -13.62 -49.54 5.96
CA GLN A 9 -13.16 -48.28 6.53
C GLN A 9 -12.22 -47.63 5.50
N GLY A 10 -12.80 -46.77 4.68
CA GLY A 10 -12.07 -45.91 3.76
C GLY A 10 -11.42 -44.77 4.52
N LYS A 11 -10.09 -44.71 4.46
CA LYS A 11 -9.30 -43.50 4.67
C LYS A 11 -9.78 -42.41 3.69
N ARG A 12 -10.22 -41.27 4.22
CA ARG A 12 -10.35 -39.98 3.53
C ARG A 12 -9.98 -38.91 4.57
N SER A 13 -8.75 -38.42 4.55
CA SER A 13 -8.27 -37.30 3.73
C SER A 13 -8.40 -35.98 4.50
N ASP A 14 -7.56 -35.81 5.52
CA ASP A 14 -7.22 -34.49 6.06
C ASP A 14 -6.17 -33.85 5.15
N ALA A 15 -6.66 -33.01 4.23
CA ALA A 15 -5.82 -32.10 3.45
C ALA A 15 -6.63 -30.83 3.15
N LYS A 16 -6.90 -30.06 4.19
CA LYS A 16 -7.36 -28.67 4.06
C LYS A 16 -6.82 -27.89 5.25
N HIS A 17 -5.54 -27.52 5.27
CA HIS A 17 -4.97 -26.45 6.12
C HIS A 17 -3.49 -26.20 5.78
N ALA A 18 -3.16 -25.95 4.51
CA ALA A 18 -1.76 -25.67 4.14
C ALA A 18 -1.57 -24.50 3.14
N THR A 19 -2.63 -23.89 2.63
CA THR A 19 -2.49 -22.88 1.56
C THR A 19 -2.64 -21.43 2.01
N SER A 20 -2.85 -21.16 3.31
CA SER A 20 -3.05 -19.79 3.83
C SER A 20 -1.85 -19.21 4.58
N VAL A 21 -0.84 -20.01 4.91
CA VAL A 21 0.30 -19.56 5.73
C VAL A 21 1.42 -18.97 4.88
N THR A 22 1.61 -19.46 3.65
CA THR A 22 2.73 -19.06 2.78
C THR A 22 2.55 -17.66 2.17
N SER A 23 1.33 -17.25 1.82
CA SER A 23 1.08 -15.90 1.28
C SER A 23 1.14 -14.80 2.35
N GLN A 24 0.92 -15.14 3.62
CA GLN A 24 0.91 -14.19 4.74
C GLN A 24 2.32 -13.88 5.28
N LEU A 25 3.27 -14.80 5.10
CA LEU A 25 4.68 -14.63 5.50
C LEU A 25 5.43 -13.65 4.59
N ASP A 26 5.08 -13.59 3.30
CA ASP A 26 5.73 -12.68 2.34
C ASP A 26 5.18 -11.25 2.43
N SER A 27 3.87 -11.06 2.65
CA SER A 27 3.28 -9.72 2.73
C SER A 27 3.69 -8.97 4.00
N SER A 28 3.86 -9.67 5.13
CA SER A 28 4.27 -9.06 6.39
C SER A 28 5.71 -8.55 6.34
N SER A 29 6.64 -9.37 5.85
CA SER A 29 8.04 -8.98 5.67
C SER A 29 8.21 -7.90 4.61
N THR A 30 7.41 -7.94 3.55
CA THR A 30 7.37 -6.87 2.54
C THR A 30 6.86 -5.56 3.13
N ALA A 31 5.75 -5.58 3.88
CA ALA A 31 5.21 -4.39 4.52
C ALA A 31 6.20 -3.76 5.50
N GLU A 32 6.90 -4.59 6.28
CA GLU A 32 7.98 -4.13 7.16
C GLU A 32 9.13 -3.50 6.37
N SER A 33 9.54 -4.11 5.25
CA SER A 33 10.56 -3.54 4.37
C SER A 33 10.12 -2.20 3.77
N ILE A 34 8.86 -2.06 3.34
CA ILE A 34 8.30 -0.81 2.80
C ILE A 34 8.39 0.27 3.86
N LEU A 35 7.87 0.00 5.07
CA LEU A 35 7.87 0.97 6.16
C LEU A 35 9.29 1.35 6.59
N ASN A 36 10.19 0.38 6.77
CA ASN A 36 11.56 0.66 7.18
C ASN A 36 12.32 1.49 6.15
N LYS A 37 12.16 1.21 4.85
CA LYS A 37 12.77 2.02 3.79
C LYS A 37 12.17 3.42 3.71
N ALA A 38 10.83 3.52 3.81
CA ALA A 38 10.14 4.80 3.81
C ALA A 38 10.58 5.68 4.97
N LEU A 39 10.54 5.16 6.21
CA LEU A 39 10.97 5.87 7.42
C LEU A 39 12.43 6.30 7.34
N LYS A 40 13.33 5.41 6.91
CA LYS A 40 14.76 5.74 6.74
C LYS A 40 14.98 6.85 5.71
N THR A 41 14.28 6.77 4.58
CA THR A 41 14.38 7.77 3.51
C THR A 41 13.83 9.12 3.98
N SER A 42 12.69 9.12 4.66
CA SER A 42 12.09 10.34 5.23
C SER A 42 12.99 10.99 6.28
N ALA A 43 13.51 10.21 7.23
CA ALA A 43 14.42 10.70 8.26
C ALA A 43 15.66 11.36 7.63
N ASN A 44 16.27 10.71 6.64
CA ASN A 44 17.42 11.24 5.92
C ASN A 44 17.09 12.55 5.17
N LYS A 45 15.94 12.61 4.48
CA LYS A 45 15.51 13.81 3.73
C LYS A 45 15.24 15.00 4.64
N MET A 46 14.72 14.76 5.85
CA MET A 46 14.47 15.80 6.85
C MET A 46 15.70 16.12 7.72
N GLY A 47 16.85 15.48 7.47
CA GLY A 47 18.10 15.77 8.19
C GLY A 47 18.17 15.19 9.61
N PHE A 48 17.29 14.25 9.96
CA PHE A 48 17.40 13.53 11.23
C PHE A 48 18.60 12.59 11.23
N ARG A 49 19.27 12.48 12.38
CA ARG A 49 20.44 11.61 12.55
C ARG A 49 20.06 10.13 12.70
N ASP A 50 18.84 9.87 13.14
CA ASP A 50 18.30 8.54 13.33
C ASP A 50 16.80 8.51 13.02
N VAL A 51 16.29 7.31 12.74
CA VAL A 51 14.87 7.08 12.42
C VAL A 51 13.97 7.29 13.65
N LYS A 52 14.52 7.15 14.86
CA LYS A 52 13.73 7.25 16.10
C LYS A 52 13.26 8.69 16.33
N GLN A 53 14.15 9.67 16.16
CA GLN A 53 13.82 11.10 16.22
C GLN A 53 12.71 11.45 15.23
N PHE A 54 12.79 10.90 14.01
CA PHE A 54 11.75 11.09 13.01
C PHE A 54 10.41 10.46 13.42
N ILE A 55 10.43 9.25 13.99
CA ILE A 55 9.22 8.60 14.53
C ILE A 55 8.61 9.43 15.68
N ASP A 56 9.44 9.99 16.56
CA ASP A 56 8.98 10.81 17.66
C ASP A 56 8.26 12.07 17.14
N CYS A 57 8.79 12.73 16.09
CA CYS A 57 8.08 13.83 15.41
C CYS A 57 6.73 13.40 14.80
N ILE A 58 6.67 12.23 14.15
CA ILE A 58 5.39 11.69 13.63
C ILE A 58 4.38 11.48 14.76
N LYS A 59 4.83 10.97 15.91
CA LYS A 59 3.97 10.74 17.08
C LYS A 59 3.46 12.03 17.71
N GLU A 60 4.26 13.08 17.67
CA GLU A 60 3.86 14.43 18.07
C GLU A 60 2.87 15.07 17.09
N GLY A 61 2.62 14.41 15.95
CA GLY A 61 1.73 14.90 14.90
C GLY A 61 2.40 15.98 14.04
N ASP A 62 3.75 16.01 13.98
CA ASP A 62 4.46 16.92 13.10
C ASP A 62 4.01 16.69 11.65
N PRO A 63 3.36 17.67 11.03
CA PRO A 63 2.68 17.43 9.79
C PRO A 63 3.64 17.27 8.60
N VAL A 64 4.81 17.91 8.67
CA VAL A 64 5.86 17.79 7.65
C VAL A 64 6.39 16.36 7.68
N ALA A 65 6.69 15.84 8.87
CA ALA A 65 7.14 14.47 9.07
C ALA A 65 6.11 13.44 8.58
N CYS A 66 4.83 13.67 8.87
CA CYS A 66 3.75 12.81 8.39
C CYS A 66 3.66 12.82 6.85
N SER A 67 3.74 13.99 6.21
CA SER A 67 3.73 14.12 4.75
C SER A 67 4.91 13.39 4.10
N TYR A 68 6.14 13.59 4.61
CA TYR A 68 7.32 12.85 4.12
C TYR A 68 7.17 11.35 4.30
N CYS A 69 6.65 10.90 5.44
CA CYS A 69 6.38 9.49 5.72
C CYS A 69 5.40 8.91 4.69
N HIS A 70 4.24 9.52 4.51
CA HIS A 70 3.20 9.02 3.63
C HIS A 70 3.64 9.01 2.16
N TYR A 71 4.31 10.06 1.70
CA TYR A 71 4.89 10.11 0.35
C TYR A 71 5.89 8.98 0.12
N ASN A 72 6.82 8.75 1.05
CA ASN A 72 7.82 7.69 0.87
C ASN A 72 7.22 6.30 1.05
N ILE A 73 6.14 6.12 1.84
CA ILE A 73 5.35 4.88 1.84
C ILE A 73 4.74 4.65 0.45
N ALA A 74 4.09 5.66 -0.13
CA ALA A 74 3.49 5.55 -1.46
C ALA A 74 4.54 5.20 -2.53
N LYS A 75 5.73 5.79 -2.44
CA LYS A 75 6.85 5.52 -3.34
C LYS A 75 7.36 4.08 -3.22
N GLU A 76 7.69 3.63 -2.02
CA GLU A 76 8.19 2.27 -1.80
C GLU A 76 7.13 1.21 -2.14
N LEU A 77 5.86 1.50 -1.84
CA LEU A 77 4.75 0.64 -2.25
C LEU A 77 4.62 0.58 -3.78
N GLY A 78 4.81 1.71 -4.46
CA GLY A 78 4.81 1.79 -5.92
C GLY A 78 5.87 0.89 -6.55
N GLU A 79 7.10 0.94 -6.05
CA GLU A 79 8.21 0.08 -6.49
C GLU A 79 7.89 -1.41 -6.31
N VAL A 80 7.38 -1.79 -5.13
CA VAL A 80 7.03 -3.18 -4.82
C VAL A 80 5.92 -3.68 -5.75
N LEU A 81 4.80 -2.95 -5.83
CA LEU A 81 3.65 -3.33 -6.65
C LEU A 81 4.02 -3.42 -8.13
N GLY A 82 4.77 -2.43 -8.63
CA GLY A 82 5.24 -2.41 -10.01
C GLY A 82 6.17 -3.59 -10.36
N SER A 83 6.93 -4.08 -9.38
CA SER A 83 7.76 -5.28 -9.56
C SER A 83 6.96 -6.59 -9.57
N TRP A 84 5.78 -6.62 -8.93
CA TRP A 84 4.97 -7.82 -8.75
C TRP A 84 3.94 -8.02 -9.86
N ASP A 85 3.34 -6.94 -10.36
CA ASP A 85 2.31 -7.01 -11.39
C ASP A 85 2.69 -6.18 -12.61
N LYS A 86 3.15 -6.89 -13.66
CA LYS A 86 3.48 -6.32 -14.96
C LYS A 86 2.32 -5.62 -15.67
N ASN A 87 1.08 -5.83 -15.24
CA ASN A 87 -0.07 -5.14 -15.80
C ASN A 87 -0.19 -3.71 -15.26
N ILE A 88 0.54 -3.34 -14.20
CA ILE A 88 0.57 -1.96 -13.72
C ILE A 88 1.42 -1.11 -14.67
N LYS A 89 0.83 -0.02 -15.17
CA LYS A 89 1.47 0.95 -16.07
C LYS A 89 2.09 2.09 -15.28
N TYR A 90 1.30 2.67 -14.38
CA TYR A 90 1.70 3.82 -13.56
C TYR A 90 1.05 3.76 -12.19
N ILE A 91 1.71 4.36 -11.20
CA ILE A 91 1.17 4.54 -9.87
C ILE A 91 1.36 6.00 -9.47
N TYR A 92 0.29 6.61 -9.01
CA TYR A 92 0.25 8.01 -8.59
C TYR A 92 -0.13 8.09 -7.12
N ALA A 93 0.48 9.02 -6.40
CA ALA A 93 0.03 9.44 -5.09
C ALA A 93 -0.70 10.78 -5.24
N TYR A 94 -1.78 11.01 -4.48
CA TYR A 94 -2.49 12.28 -4.47
C TYR A 94 -2.80 12.71 -3.05
N GLY A 95 -3.14 13.98 -2.84
CA GLY A 95 -3.17 14.56 -1.49
C GLY A 95 -1.85 15.20 -1.05
N TYR A 96 -0.85 15.19 -1.93
CA TYR A 96 0.41 15.92 -1.76
C TYR A 96 0.39 17.07 -2.77
N ASP A 97 0.65 18.28 -2.33
CA ASP A 97 0.67 19.45 -3.18
C ASP A 97 2.11 19.76 -3.61
N ASP A 98 2.43 19.49 -4.87
CA ASP A 98 3.75 19.75 -5.46
C ASP A 98 4.07 21.26 -5.60
N ASN A 99 3.09 22.16 -5.47
CA ASN A 99 3.26 23.62 -5.62
C ASN A 99 3.39 24.36 -4.30
N THR A 100 3.28 23.64 -3.20
CA THR A 100 3.10 24.20 -1.88
C THR A 100 4.30 23.74 -1.06
N SER A 101 5.02 24.72 -0.50
CA SER A 101 6.26 24.46 0.23
C SER A 101 6.03 23.39 1.31
N ALA A 102 7.07 22.67 1.74
CA ALA A 102 6.94 21.62 2.75
C ALA A 102 6.22 22.10 4.03
N GLU A 103 6.22 23.41 4.28
CA GLU A 103 5.58 24.12 5.40
C GLU A 103 4.05 24.25 5.24
N GLU A 104 3.53 24.36 4.02
CA GLU A 104 2.09 24.55 3.73
C GLU A 104 1.38 23.24 3.32
N CYS A 105 2.13 22.24 2.79
CA CYS A 105 1.65 20.86 2.59
C CYS A 105 1.27 20.17 3.93
N ALA A 106 1.74 20.76 5.02
CA ALA A 106 1.68 20.22 6.35
C ALA A 106 0.27 20.38 6.98
N GLU A 107 -0.51 21.38 6.59
CA GLU A 107 -1.61 21.84 7.45
C GLU A 107 -2.71 20.80 7.79
N ASN A 108 -2.76 19.62 7.15
CA ASN A 108 -3.76 18.59 7.43
C ASN A 108 -3.27 17.13 7.40
N VAL A 109 -1.95 16.84 7.31
CA VAL A 109 -1.46 15.45 7.26
C VAL A 109 -1.20 14.96 8.68
N SER A 110 -2.13 14.15 9.19
CA SER A 110 -2.03 13.48 10.47
C SER A 110 -1.31 12.13 10.32
N PRO A 111 -0.65 11.60 11.37
CA PRO A 111 -0.17 10.21 11.37
C PRO A 111 -1.30 9.17 11.20
N PHE A 112 -2.55 9.61 11.32
CA PHE A 112 -3.76 8.81 11.13
C PHE A 112 -4.38 8.96 9.72
N SER A 113 -3.87 9.87 8.89
CA SER A 113 -4.40 10.10 7.54
C SER A 113 -4.05 8.94 6.61
N LEU A 114 -4.93 8.66 5.65
CA LEU A 114 -4.70 7.61 4.66
C LEU A 114 -3.66 8.04 3.63
N VAL A 115 -2.88 7.08 3.15
CA VAL A 115 -2.05 7.22 1.97
C VAL A 115 -2.94 6.98 0.75
N HIS A 116 -3.22 8.05 0.02
CA HIS A 116 -4.10 8.01 -1.15
C HIS A 116 -3.30 7.77 -2.44
N MET A 117 -3.68 6.72 -3.19
CA MET A 117 -2.99 6.35 -4.43
C MET A 117 -3.93 5.91 -5.54
N ILE A 118 -3.52 6.14 -6.78
CA ILE A 118 -4.19 5.66 -7.99
C ILE A 118 -3.24 4.73 -8.72
N ILE A 119 -3.67 3.49 -8.95
CA ILE A 119 -2.95 2.52 -9.75
C ILE A 119 -3.61 2.44 -11.11
N TRP A 120 -2.87 2.86 -12.14
CA TRP A 120 -3.27 2.66 -13.52
C TRP A 120 -2.71 1.34 -14.03
N ALA A 121 -3.58 0.36 -14.23
CA ALA A 121 -3.24 -0.93 -14.82
C ALA A 121 -3.82 -1.10 -16.23
N GLU A 122 -3.28 -2.02 -17.01
CA GLU A 122 -3.85 -2.44 -18.30
C GLU A 122 -5.28 -3.00 -18.09
N ARG A 123 -5.47 -3.74 -17.00
CA ARG A 123 -6.78 -4.28 -16.61
C ARG A 123 -6.91 -4.39 -15.10
N LYS A 124 -8.12 -4.17 -14.59
CA LYS A 124 -8.45 -4.44 -13.17
C LYS A 124 -8.53 -5.95 -12.96
N THR A 125 -7.72 -6.48 -12.04
CA THR A 125 -7.77 -7.90 -11.69
C THR A 125 -8.08 -8.08 -10.22
N LYS A 126 -8.84 -9.15 -9.90
CA LYS A 126 -9.10 -9.55 -8.51
C LYS A 126 -7.81 -9.88 -7.75
N ALA A 127 -6.79 -10.35 -8.46
CA ALA A 127 -5.49 -10.68 -7.87
C ALA A 127 -4.77 -9.41 -7.37
N LEU A 128 -4.73 -8.36 -8.19
CA LEU A 128 -4.16 -7.07 -7.82
C LEU A 128 -4.92 -6.46 -6.62
N THR A 129 -6.25 -6.48 -6.65
CA THR A 129 -7.06 -5.98 -5.52
C THR A 129 -6.77 -6.76 -4.23
N ALA A 130 -6.77 -8.10 -4.28
CA ALA A 130 -6.50 -8.93 -3.10
C ALA A 130 -5.07 -8.72 -2.53
N MET A 131 -4.10 -8.46 -3.41
CA MET A 131 -2.73 -8.15 -3.04
C MET A 131 -2.64 -6.80 -2.32
N ILE A 132 -3.28 -5.77 -2.86
CA ILE A 132 -3.39 -4.43 -2.25
C ILE A 132 -4.02 -4.53 -0.85
N GLU A 133 -5.16 -5.21 -0.73
CA GLU A 133 -5.83 -5.40 0.56
C GLU A 133 -4.96 -6.13 1.58
N THR A 134 -4.13 -7.07 1.12
CA THR A 134 -3.21 -7.80 2.00
C THR A 134 -2.07 -6.92 2.48
N LEU A 135 -1.52 -6.08 1.60
CA LEU A 135 -0.50 -5.10 1.96
C LEU A 135 -1.03 -4.02 2.89
N ASP A 136 -2.23 -3.48 2.63
CA ASP A 136 -2.87 -2.49 3.50
C ASP A 136 -3.02 -3.03 4.93
N ARG A 137 -3.54 -4.25 5.09
CA ARG A 137 -3.63 -4.89 6.41
C ARG A 137 -2.27 -5.05 7.08
N ALA A 138 -1.26 -5.51 6.35
CA ALA A 138 0.08 -5.75 6.90
C ALA A 138 0.78 -4.43 7.29
N ILE A 139 0.71 -3.40 6.43
CA ILE A 139 1.27 -2.07 6.69
C ILE A 139 0.56 -1.43 7.88
N THR A 140 -0.77 -1.46 7.92
CA THR A 140 -1.58 -0.96 9.04
C THR A 140 -1.15 -1.59 10.36
N GLN A 141 -0.99 -2.93 10.39
CA GLN A 141 -0.55 -3.64 11.59
C GLN A 141 0.84 -3.21 12.08
N HIS A 142 1.80 -3.05 11.17
CA HIS A 142 3.15 -2.64 11.53
C HIS A 142 3.19 -1.17 11.97
N GLN A 143 2.43 -0.30 11.31
CA GLN A 143 2.37 1.11 11.65
C GLN A 143 1.73 1.34 13.02
N CYS A 144 0.64 0.63 13.34
CA CYS A 144 0.05 0.64 14.68
C CYS A 144 1.06 0.26 15.76
N LYS A 145 1.88 -0.77 15.52
CA LYS A 145 2.94 -1.18 16.47
C LYS A 145 4.02 -0.12 16.63
N LEU A 146 4.48 0.49 15.53
CA LEU A 146 5.53 1.50 15.53
C LEU A 146 5.10 2.79 16.24
N LEU A 147 3.87 3.21 15.98
CA LEU A 147 3.31 4.48 16.47
C LEU A 147 2.52 4.32 17.78
N CYS A 148 2.39 3.10 18.30
CA CYS A 148 1.58 2.77 19.47
C CYS A 148 0.09 3.18 19.31
N LEU A 149 -0.47 2.95 18.12
CA LEU A 149 -1.86 3.26 17.80
C LEU A 149 -2.74 2.03 18.04
N ASN A 150 -3.94 2.24 18.58
CA ASN A 150 -4.79 1.14 18.99
C ASN A 150 -5.83 0.72 17.94
N ASP A 151 -6.19 1.56 16.96
CA ASP A 151 -7.42 1.35 16.16
C ASP A 151 -7.36 1.80 14.69
N LEU A 152 -6.19 1.85 14.06
CA LEU A 152 -6.15 2.14 12.61
C LEU A 152 -6.70 0.93 11.82
N LYS A 153 -7.77 1.14 11.05
CA LYS A 153 -8.39 0.08 10.23
C LYS A 153 -7.70 -0.11 8.89
N HIS A 154 -7.30 1.00 8.29
CA HIS A 154 -6.68 1.09 6.98
C HIS A 154 -5.62 2.18 7.04
N MET A 155 -4.52 1.96 6.35
CA MET A 155 -3.48 2.96 6.12
C MET A 155 -3.53 3.45 4.67
N LEU A 156 -4.01 2.61 3.76
CA LEU A 156 -3.98 2.86 2.34
C LEU A 156 -5.40 3.05 1.79
N ASP A 157 -5.56 4.05 0.93
CA ASP A 157 -6.73 4.22 0.07
C ASP A 157 -6.26 4.15 -1.39
N ILE A 158 -6.41 2.98 -2.00
CA ILE A 158 -5.85 2.69 -3.32
C ILE A 158 -6.97 2.42 -4.31
N GLN A 159 -6.98 3.20 -5.37
CA GLN A 159 -7.98 3.15 -6.43
C GLN A 159 -7.36 2.57 -7.70
N VAL A 160 -7.86 1.43 -8.17
CA VAL A 160 -7.37 0.81 -9.40
C VAL A 160 -8.23 1.25 -10.59
N ILE A 161 -7.58 1.85 -11.58
CA ILE A 161 -8.17 2.30 -12.84
C ILE A 161 -7.55 1.53 -14.01
N ASP A 162 -8.28 1.45 -15.12
CA ASP A 162 -7.78 0.87 -16.37
C ASP A 162 -7.78 1.84 -17.55
N ASP A 163 -7.33 1.36 -18.72
CA ASP A 163 -7.27 2.16 -19.95
C ASP A 163 -8.64 2.68 -20.39
N ALA A 164 -9.73 1.98 -20.08
CA ALA A 164 -11.08 2.45 -20.39
C ALA A 164 -11.47 3.62 -19.48
N ASP A 165 -11.15 3.55 -18.19
CA ASP A 165 -11.39 4.67 -17.26
C ASP A 165 -10.63 5.92 -17.68
N VAL A 166 -9.34 5.77 -18.05
CA VAL A 166 -8.49 6.90 -18.47
C VAL A 166 -8.97 7.50 -19.78
N LYS A 167 -9.32 6.65 -20.76
CA LYS A 167 -9.85 7.11 -22.05
C LYS A 167 -11.15 7.89 -21.88
N ASN A 168 -12.05 7.38 -21.03
CA ASN A 168 -13.38 7.96 -20.83
C ASN A 168 -13.39 9.04 -19.72
N ARG A 169 -12.28 9.25 -19.02
CA ARG A 169 -12.14 10.16 -17.87
C ARG A 169 -13.18 9.92 -16.78
N THR A 170 -13.38 8.65 -16.41
CA THR A 170 -14.37 8.25 -15.42
C THR A 170 -13.74 7.97 -14.05
N GLY A 171 -14.47 8.29 -12.98
CA GLY A 171 -14.02 8.07 -11.61
C GLY A 171 -12.68 8.74 -11.31
N TYR A 172 -11.79 8.02 -10.61
CA TYR A 172 -10.46 8.52 -10.22
C TYR A 172 -9.55 8.84 -11.41
N ALA A 173 -9.81 8.31 -12.61
CA ALA A 173 -9.02 8.63 -13.79
C ALA A 173 -9.18 10.10 -14.24
N ALA A 174 -10.26 10.77 -13.84
CA ALA A 174 -10.42 12.21 -14.06
C ALA A 174 -9.37 13.05 -13.31
N LEU A 175 -8.84 12.55 -12.19
CA LEU A 175 -7.85 13.26 -11.38
C LEU A 175 -6.48 13.34 -12.05
N LEU A 176 -6.14 12.39 -12.94
CA LEU A 176 -4.83 12.37 -13.61
C LEU A 176 -4.52 13.62 -14.44
N LYS A 177 -5.53 14.41 -14.80
CA LYS A 177 -5.40 15.68 -15.53
C LYS A 177 -6.02 16.85 -14.77
N SER A 178 -6.26 16.69 -13.46
CA SER A 178 -6.78 17.76 -12.62
C SER A 178 -5.74 18.86 -12.48
N ILE A 179 -6.14 20.10 -12.73
CA ILE A 179 -5.29 21.29 -12.53
C ILE A 179 -5.21 21.73 -11.06
N TYR A 180 -6.15 21.26 -10.21
CA TYR A 180 -6.25 21.68 -8.81
C TYR A 180 -5.51 20.75 -7.85
N GLN A 181 -5.33 19.50 -8.24
CA GLN A 181 -4.67 18.50 -7.42
C GLN A 181 -4.05 17.46 -8.35
N THR A 182 -2.88 17.79 -8.88
CA THR A 182 -2.18 16.92 -9.83
C THR A 182 -1.58 15.75 -9.06
N PRO A 183 -1.98 14.50 -9.33
CA PRO A 183 -1.35 13.35 -8.69
C PRO A 183 0.13 13.26 -9.06
N VAL A 184 0.97 13.01 -8.08
CA VAL A 184 2.41 12.84 -8.26
C VAL A 184 2.68 11.41 -8.70
N GLN A 185 3.35 11.23 -9.84
CA GLN A 185 3.76 9.90 -10.27
C GLN A 185 4.87 9.39 -9.34
N VAL A 186 4.56 8.35 -8.57
CA VAL A 186 5.52 7.72 -7.64
C VAL A 186 6.20 6.49 -8.23
N TRP A 187 5.59 5.91 -9.28
CA TRP A 187 6.18 4.84 -10.06
C TRP A 187 5.64 4.85 -11.49
N GLY A 188 6.47 4.48 -12.46
CA GLY A 188 6.06 4.21 -13.83
C GLY A 188 6.82 3.02 -14.37
N GLY A 189 6.11 2.08 -15.00
CA GLY A 189 6.77 1.02 -15.76
C GLY A 189 7.61 1.67 -16.86
N ASN A 190 8.75 1.07 -17.20
CA ASN A 190 9.70 1.56 -18.23
C ASN A 190 9.13 1.69 -19.66
N ASN A 191 7.81 1.76 -19.83
CA ASN A 191 7.16 2.15 -21.06
C ASN A 191 7.26 3.68 -21.17
N ASN A 192 8.39 4.13 -21.70
CA ASN A 192 8.53 5.46 -22.29
C ASN A 192 7.32 5.70 -23.23
N PRO A 193 6.62 6.84 -23.14
CA PRO A 193 5.51 7.14 -24.05
C PRO A 193 5.92 7.12 -25.52
#